data_AF-A0A7C8YHY1-F1
#
_entry.id   AF-A0A7C8YHY1-F1
#
_cell.length_a   1.000
_cell.length_b   1.000
_cell.length_c   1.000
_cell.angle_alpha   90.00
_cell.angle_beta   90.00
_cell.angle_gamma   90.00
#
_symmetry.space_group_name_H-M   'P 1'
#
loop_
_entity.id
_entity.type
_entity.pdbx_description
1 polymer ?
#
loop_
_entity_poly.entity_id
_entity_poly.type
_entity_poly.pdbx_seq_one_letter_code
_entity_poly.pdbx_strand_id
1 'polypeptide(L)'
;MNRAGKGSQLLQQPDVITASFEEVSSNTKPLIRQMQKIPKRLKKLIEKIPHQEVNEEEASLLDMLWLLLASVIFVPIFQKIPGGSPVLGYLAAGILIGPYGLSIIRHVHGTKAIAEFGVVFLLFNIGLELSVERLSSMKKYVF
;
A
#
# COMPACT_ATOMS: atom_id res chain seq x y z
N MET A 1 -66.17 -45.75 17.18
CA MET A 1 -66.79 -44.47 16.79
C MET A 1 -65.78 -43.36 17.05
N ASN A 2 -65.48 -42.53 16.02
CA ASN A 2 -64.57 -41.35 16.00
C ASN A 2 -63.07 -41.56 16.17
N ARG A 3 -62.18 -40.87 15.43
CA ARG A 3 -62.17 -40.12 14.16
C ARG A 3 -60.67 -39.81 13.95
N ALA A 4 -60.08 -40.29 12.86
CA ALA A 4 -59.55 -39.48 11.77
C ALA A 4 -58.45 -38.45 12.13
N GLY A 5 -57.25 -38.71 11.57
CA GLY A 5 -56.53 -37.70 10.79
C GLY A 5 -55.46 -36.85 11.48
N LYS A 6 -54.20 -37.26 11.33
CA LYS A 6 -53.02 -36.40 11.08
C LYS A 6 -51.86 -37.34 10.75
N GLY A 7 -51.34 -37.40 9.52
CA GLY A 7 -50.90 -36.26 8.72
C GLY A 7 -49.38 -36.15 8.85
N SER A 8 -48.66 -36.98 8.09
CA SER A 8 -47.35 -36.70 7.48
C SER A 8 -46.40 -35.74 8.20
N GLN A 9 -45.47 -36.29 8.99
CA GLN A 9 -44.16 -35.69 9.28
C GLN A 9 -43.10 -36.80 9.37
N LEU A 10 -42.66 -37.28 8.21
CA LEU A 10 -41.46 -38.11 8.06
C LEU A 10 -40.60 -37.51 6.94
N LEU A 11 -39.99 -36.36 7.22
CA LEU A 11 -38.89 -35.78 6.44
C LEU A 11 -38.04 -34.87 7.34
N GLN A 12 -36.98 -35.42 7.95
CA GLN A 12 -35.69 -34.80 8.31
C GLN A 12 -34.96 -35.81 9.24
N GLN A 13 -34.07 -36.68 8.74
CA GLN A 13 -32.61 -36.50 8.50
C GLN A 13 -31.71 -36.58 9.76
N PRO A 14 -30.42 -36.97 9.60
CA PRO A 14 -29.67 -37.84 10.52
C PRO A 14 -28.83 -37.09 11.57
N ASP A 15 -29.02 -37.42 12.85
CA ASP A 15 -28.27 -36.87 14.00
C ASP A 15 -27.05 -37.73 14.37
N VAL A 16 -25.93 -37.60 13.64
CA VAL A 16 -24.64 -38.19 14.06
C VAL A 16 -23.48 -37.18 14.05
N ILE A 17 -23.69 -35.93 13.63
CA ILE A 17 -22.62 -34.91 13.57
C ILE A 17 -22.76 -33.82 14.66
N THR A 18 -23.87 -33.78 15.40
CA THR A 18 -24.15 -32.71 16.38
C THR A 18 -23.36 -32.85 17.70
N ALA A 19 -22.94 -34.06 18.08
CA ALA A 19 -22.28 -34.30 19.37
C ALA A 19 -20.85 -33.73 19.48
N SER A 20 -20.16 -33.46 18.36
CA SER A 20 -18.76 -33.00 18.41
C SER A 20 -18.59 -31.47 18.41
N PHE A 21 -19.62 -30.69 18.08
CA PHE A 21 -19.51 -29.23 17.97
C PHE A 21 -20.07 -28.48 19.20
N GLU A 22 -21.08 -29.02 19.89
CA GLU A 22 -21.61 -28.41 21.12
C GLU A 22 -20.76 -28.70 22.36
N GLU A 23 -20.07 -29.84 22.43
CA GLU A 23 -19.21 -30.21 23.57
C GLU A 23 -17.89 -29.41 23.59
N VAL A 24 -17.38 -28.97 22.43
CA VAL A 24 -16.24 -28.05 22.36
C VAL A 24 -16.65 -26.61 22.72
N SER A 25 -17.92 -26.23 22.50
CA SER A 25 -18.46 -24.93 22.93
C SER A 25 -18.72 -24.88 24.44
N SER A 26 -19.06 -26.01 25.06
CA SER A 26 -19.35 -26.06 26.50
C SER A 26 -18.07 -25.94 27.35
N ASN A 27 -16.94 -26.52 26.90
CA ASN A 27 -15.66 -26.46 27.62
C ASN A 27 -14.89 -25.14 27.43
N THR A 28 -15.25 -24.33 26.42
CA THR A 28 -14.66 -23.00 26.18
C THR A 28 -15.35 -21.86 26.95
N LYS A 29 -16.59 -22.06 27.41
CA LYS A 29 -17.33 -21.06 28.22
C LYS A 29 -16.67 -20.61 29.54
N PRO A 30 -15.98 -21.45 30.34
CA PRO A 30 -15.29 -20.96 31.53
C PRO A 30 -14.10 -20.04 31.20
N LEU A 31 -13.46 -20.23 30.03
CA LEU A 31 -12.31 -19.44 29.58
C LEU A 31 -12.70 -18.00 29.20
N ILE A 32 -13.86 -17.82 28.57
CA ILE A 32 -14.39 -16.49 28.20
C ILE A 32 -14.63 -15.63 29.44
N ARG A 33 -15.03 -16.27 30.56
CA ARG A 33 -15.25 -15.60 31.84
C ARG A 33 -13.94 -15.20 32.54
N GLN A 34 -12.84 -15.91 32.27
CA GLN A 34 -11.49 -15.52 32.71
C GLN A 34 -10.90 -14.39 31.86
N MET A 35 -11.16 -14.39 30.55
CA MET A 35 -10.76 -13.27 29.68
C MET A 35 -11.43 -11.94 30.03
N GLN A 36 -12.56 -11.93 30.74
CA GLN A 36 -13.21 -10.68 31.16
C GLN A 36 -12.42 -9.94 32.26
N LYS A 37 -11.45 -10.58 32.92
CA LYS A 37 -10.55 -9.95 33.89
C LYS A 37 -9.31 -9.33 33.24
N ILE A 38 -9.37 -8.93 31.96
CA ILE A 38 -8.30 -8.12 31.36
C ILE A 38 -8.03 -6.93 32.30
N PRO A 39 -6.87 -6.90 32.96
CA PRO A 39 -6.62 -5.94 34.02
C PRO A 39 -6.67 -4.53 33.43
N LYS A 40 -7.16 -3.54 34.19
CA LYS A 40 -7.19 -2.12 33.76
C LYS A 40 -5.83 -1.63 33.27
N ARG A 41 -4.73 -2.25 33.74
CA ARG A 41 -3.37 -1.98 33.26
C ARG A 41 -3.14 -2.43 31.83
N LEU A 42 -3.77 -3.52 31.38
CA LEU A 42 -3.74 -3.92 29.97
C LEU A 42 -4.56 -2.96 29.12
N LYS A 43 -5.74 -2.52 29.57
CA LYS A 43 -6.48 -1.43 28.90
C LYS A 43 -5.64 -0.16 28.82
N LYS A 44 -4.98 0.23 29.91
CA LYS A 44 -4.08 1.39 29.98
C LYS A 44 -2.83 1.21 29.13
N LEU A 45 -2.37 -0.03 28.95
CA LEU A 45 -1.26 -0.35 28.04
C LEU A 45 -1.73 -0.35 26.59
N ILE A 46 -2.95 -0.79 26.27
CA ILE A 46 -3.54 -0.74 24.92
C ILE A 46 -3.89 0.70 24.53
N GLU A 47 -4.29 1.53 25.49
CA GLU A 47 -4.49 2.97 25.36
C GLU A 47 -3.16 3.74 25.30
N LYS A 48 -2.08 3.16 25.84
CA LYS A 48 -0.70 3.68 25.77
C LYS A 48 0.14 2.96 24.71
N ILE A 49 -0.43 1.99 24.00
CA ILE A 49 0.07 1.58 22.69
C ILE A 49 -0.15 2.84 21.90
N PRO A 50 0.90 3.49 21.40
CA PRO A 50 0.69 4.56 20.47
C PRO A 50 -0.17 3.94 19.38
N HIS A 51 -1.44 4.39 19.26
CA HIS A 51 -2.07 4.43 17.97
C HIS A 51 -1.05 5.17 17.15
N GLN A 52 -0.22 4.40 16.46
CA GLN A 52 0.87 4.93 15.69
C GLN A 52 0.14 5.61 14.53
N GLU A 53 -0.30 6.84 14.80
CA GLU A 53 -0.25 7.95 13.87
C GLU A 53 1.21 7.96 13.43
N VAL A 54 1.54 7.03 12.52
CA VAL A 54 2.49 7.35 11.48
C VAL A 54 1.88 8.61 10.89
N ASN A 55 2.38 9.76 11.32
CA ASN A 55 2.01 11.04 10.76
C ASN A 55 2.14 10.84 9.25
N GLU A 56 1.02 10.78 8.53
CA GLU A 56 1.02 10.49 7.09
C GLU A 56 1.92 11.50 6.35
N GLU A 57 2.09 12.68 6.96
CA GLU A 57 3.03 13.72 6.56
C GLU A 57 4.51 13.35 6.80
N GLU A 58 4.89 12.80 7.96
CA GLU A 58 6.27 12.35 8.21
C GLU A 58 6.65 11.20 7.28
N ALA A 59 5.72 10.28 7.01
CA ALA A 59 5.95 9.21 6.06
C ALA A 59 6.18 9.73 4.64
N SER A 60 5.45 10.77 4.23
CA SER A 60 5.63 11.41 2.91
C SER A 60 6.98 12.13 2.79
N LEU A 61 7.45 12.79 3.85
CA LEU A 61 8.77 13.44 3.87
C LEU A 61 9.92 12.43 3.85
N LEU A 62 9.78 11.32 4.58
CA LEU A 62 10.76 10.23 4.55
C LEU A 62 10.81 9.55 3.19
N ASP A 63 9.66 9.33 2.54
CA ASP A 63 9.59 8.79 1.17
C ASP A 63 10.34 9.71 0.18
N MET A 64 10.21 11.04 0.33
CA MET A 64 10.97 12.03 -0.45
C MET A 64 12.47 11.97 -0.19
N LEU A 65 12.88 11.86 1.08
CA LEU A 65 14.28 11.73 1.44
C LEU A 65 14.91 10.47 0.82
N TRP A 66 14.20 9.34 0.88
CA TRP A 66 14.64 8.09 0.26
C TRP A 66 14.75 8.21 -1.26
N LEU A 67 13.79 8.85 -1.93
CA LEU A 67 13.88 9.14 -3.37
C LEU A 67 15.12 9.95 -3.71
N LEU A 68 15.39 11.01 -2.94
CA LEU A 68 16.53 11.89 -3.16
C LEU A 68 17.84 11.13 -2.98
N LEU A 69 17.99 10.38 -1.88
CA LEU A 69 19.18 9.57 -1.61
C LEU A 69 19.42 8.53 -2.71
N ALA A 70 18.36 7.82 -3.13
CA ALA A 70 18.46 6.83 -4.19
C ALA A 70 18.89 7.48 -5.50
N SER A 71 18.28 8.60 -5.87
CA SER A 71 18.67 9.34 -7.06
C SER A 71 20.14 9.77 -7.03
N VAL A 72 20.64 10.27 -5.90
CA VAL A 72 22.04 10.69 -5.74
C VAL A 72 23.01 9.50 -5.91
N ILE A 73 22.58 8.28 -5.57
CA ILE A 73 23.40 7.07 -5.73
C ILE A 73 23.29 6.51 -7.15
N PHE A 74 22.09 6.36 -7.69
CA PHE A 74 21.82 5.68 -8.96
C PHE A 74 22.24 6.51 -10.18
N VAL A 75 21.99 7.82 -10.17
CA VAL A 75 22.32 8.70 -11.31
C VAL A 75 23.81 8.65 -11.66
N PRO A 76 24.78 8.85 -10.74
CA PRO A 76 26.19 8.78 -11.09
C PRO A 76 26.64 7.38 -11.51
N ILE A 77 25.99 6.32 -11.02
CA ILE A 77 26.26 4.94 -11.48
C ILE A 77 25.90 4.81 -12.96
N PHE A 78 24.71 5.28 -13.35
CA PHE A 78 24.26 5.22 -14.74
C PHE A 78 25.03 6.17 -15.66
N GLN A 79 25.42 7.35 -15.17
CA GLN A 79 26.25 8.29 -15.94
C GLN A 79 27.68 7.78 -16.21
N LYS A 80 28.21 6.88 -15.37
CA LYS A 80 29.53 6.27 -15.58
C LYS A 80 29.56 5.22 -16.69
N ILE A 81 28.39 4.72 -17.11
CA ILE A 81 28.29 3.73 -18.17
C ILE A 81 28.43 4.45 -19.52
N PRO A 82 29.25 3.96 -20.47
CA PRO A 82 29.35 4.54 -21.82
C PRO A 82 27.98 4.58 -22.50
N GLY A 83 27.48 5.79 -22.80
CA GLY A 83 26.14 6.00 -23.39
C GLY A 83 24.98 6.04 -22.39
N GLY A 84 25.25 6.03 -21.08
CA GLY A 84 24.24 6.11 -20.04
C GLY A 84 23.56 7.48 -19.97
N SER A 85 22.22 7.50 -20.03
CA SER A 85 21.43 8.71 -19.81
C SER A 85 21.12 8.89 -18.31
N PRO A 86 21.24 10.11 -17.75
CA PRO A 86 20.84 10.41 -16.38
C PRO A 86 19.38 10.04 -16.11
N VAL A 87 18.51 10.18 -17.13
CA VAL A 87 17.08 9.83 -17.07
C VAL A 87 16.88 8.36 -16.69
N LEU A 88 17.71 7.46 -17.21
CA LEU A 88 17.66 6.03 -16.87
C LEU A 88 18.01 5.79 -15.40
N GLY A 89 18.95 6.56 -14.83
CA GLY A 89 19.29 6.50 -13.41
C GLY A 89 18.11 6.91 -12.51
N TYR A 90 17.39 7.97 -12.86
CA TYR A 90 16.17 8.38 -12.15
C TYR A 90 15.06 7.32 -12.25
N LEU A 91 14.82 6.73 -13.43
CA LEU A 91 13.85 5.65 -13.59
C LEU A 91 14.23 4.41 -12.78
N ALA A 92 15.50 3.98 -12.86
CA ALA A 92 15.99 2.81 -12.14
C ALA A 92 15.84 2.98 -10.62
N ALA A 93 16.19 4.16 -10.08
CA ALA A 93 15.99 4.49 -8.68
C ALA A 93 14.51 4.40 -8.27
N GLY A 94 13.61 4.99 -9.07
CA GLY A 94 12.17 4.97 -8.80
C GLY A 94 11.56 3.56 -8.84
N ILE A 95 11.94 2.75 -9.84
CA ILE A 95 11.49 1.35 -9.95
C ILE A 95 11.99 0.54 -8.75
N LEU A 96 13.25 0.72 -8.37
CA LEU A 96 13.86 -0.05 -7.29
C LEU A 96 13.32 0.35 -5.91
N ILE A 97 13.08 1.62 -5.65
CA ILE A 97 12.64 2.10 -4.33
C ILE A 97 11.10 2.04 -4.20
N GLY A 98 10.39 2.10 -5.32
CA GLY A 98 8.93 2.08 -5.37
C GLY A 98 8.30 0.77 -4.89
N PRO A 99 6.95 0.72 -4.85
CA PRO A 99 6.21 -0.42 -4.31
C PRO A 99 6.47 -1.74 -5.03
N TYR A 100 6.83 -1.68 -6.32
CA TYR A 100 7.15 -2.86 -7.14
C TYR A 100 8.61 -3.33 -7.01
N GLY A 101 9.48 -2.53 -6.40
CA GLY A 101 10.88 -2.90 -6.13
C GLY A 101 11.06 -3.36 -4.68
N LEU A 102 11.71 -2.52 -3.89
CA LEU A 102 12.02 -2.73 -2.47
C LEU A 102 10.86 -2.32 -1.55
N SER A 103 9.80 -1.68 -2.07
CA SER A 103 8.63 -1.25 -1.30
C SER A 103 8.97 -0.34 -0.11
N ILE A 104 9.99 0.51 -0.30
CA ILE A 104 10.43 1.52 0.66
C ILE A 104 9.41 2.66 0.67
N ILE A 105 8.99 3.12 -0.51
CA ILE A 105 7.91 4.11 -0.66
C ILE A 105 6.58 3.39 -0.69
N ARG A 106 5.73 3.67 0.30
CA ARG A 106 4.40 3.08 0.43
C ARG A 106 3.29 4.12 0.31
N HIS A 107 3.59 5.39 0.57
CA HIS A 107 2.62 6.49 0.54
C HIS A 107 2.64 7.18 -0.83
N VAL A 108 2.15 6.47 -1.85
CA VAL A 108 2.18 6.93 -3.25
C VAL A 108 1.38 8.21 -3.50
N HIS A 109 0.43 8.58 -2.65
CA HIS A 109 -0.47 9.70 -2.94
C HIS A 109 0.23 11.07 -2.89
N GLY A 110 1.08 11.31 -1.88
CA GLY A 110 1.86 12.55 -1.77
C GLY A 110 2.99 12.61 -2.80
N THR A 111 3.67 11.49 -3.02
CA THR A 111 4.75 11.37 -4.01
C THR A 111 4.27 11.60 -5.44
N LYS A 112 3.05 11.18 -5.78
CA LYS A 112 2.48 11.32 -7.13
C LYS A 112 2.34 12.78 -7.56
N ALA A 113 1.81 13.65 -6.71
CA ALA A 113 1.65 15.07 -7.05
C ALA A 113 3.00 15.75 -7.33
N ILE A 114 4.01 15.47 -6.50
CA ILE A 114 5.37 15.99 -6.70
C ILE A 114 6.01 15.44 -7.99
N ALA A 115 5.79 14.16 -8.31
CA ALA A 115 6.27 13.58 -9.56
C ALA A 115 5.64 14.24 -10.79
N GLU A 116 4.35 14.54 -10.73
CA GLU A 116 3.64 15.29 -11.79
C GLU A 116 4.25 16.68 -11.99
N PHE A 117 4.47 17.44 -10.90
CA PHE A 117 5.15 18.74 -10.98
C PHE A 117 6.59 18.62 -11.49
N GLY A 118 7.32 17.58 -11.09
CA GLY A 118 8.69 17.33 -11.57
C GLY A 118 8.76 17.14 -13.09
N VAL A 119 7.82 16.38 -13.67
CA VAL A 119 7.73 16.21 -15.13
C VAL A 119 7.34 17.52 -15.81
N VAL A 120 6.39 18.28 -15.26
CA VAL A 120 6.02 19.59 -15.79
C VAL A 120 7.21 20.54 -15.79
N PHE A 121 7.98 20.61 -14.70
CA PHE A 121 9.19 21.42 -14.64
C PHE A 121 10.28 20.95 -15.60
N LEU A 122 10.44 19.64 -15.79
CA LEU A 122 11.38 19.08 -16.76
C LEU A 122 10.99 19.49 -18.20
N LEU A 123 9.72 19.31 -18.57
CA LEU A 123 9.22 19.70 -19.89
C LEU A 123 9.29 21.22 -20.09
N PHE A 124 9.03 22.00 -19.04
CA PHE A 124 9.19 23.45 -19.07
C PHE A 124 10.65 23.85 -19.28
N ASN A 125 11.60 23.22 -18.57
CA ASN A 125 13.03 23.47 -18.74
C ASN A 125 13.51 23.15 -20.16
N ILE A 126 13.09 21.99 -20.71
CA ILE A 126 13.35 21.61 -22.10
C ILE A 126 12.75 22.65 -23.06
N GLY A 127 11.55 23.16 -22.75
CA GLY A 127 10.90 24.24 -23.50
C GLY A 127 11.67 25.55 -23.48
N LEU A 128 12.29 25.91 -22.35
CA LEU A 128 13.15 27.10 -22.23
C LEU A 128 14.48 26.95 -22.97
N GLU A 129 15.01 25.72 -23.08
CA GLU A 129 16.23 25.43 -23.85
C GLU A 129 16.00 25.51 -25.38
N LEU A 130 14.76 25.34 -25.83
CA LEU A 130 14.34 25.52 -27.22
C LEU A 130 14.05 26.99 -27.52
N SER A 131 15.00 27.66 -28.17
CA SER A 131 14.78 29.04 -28.65
C SER A 131 13.80 29.08 -29.84
N VAL A 132 13.09 30.20 -29.99
CA VAL A 132 12.13 30.41 -31.09
C VAL A 132 12.85 30.32 -32.45
N GLU A 133 14.12 30.73 -32.52
CA GLU A 133 14.95 30.63 -33.73
C GLU A 133 15.28 29.17 -34.08
N ARG A 134 15.59 28.33 -33.09
CA ARG A 134 15.82 26.88 -33.31
C ARG A 134 14.55 26.20 -33.81
N LEU A 135 13.39 26.51 -33.22
CA LEU A 135 12.10 25.98 -33.64
C LEU A 135 11.76 26.38 -35.08
N SER A 136 11.98 27.64 -35.45
CA SER A 136 11.78 28.15 -36.82
C SER A 136 12.73 27.48 -37.83
N SER A 137 13.98 27.21 -37.44
CA SER A 137 14.96 26.53 -38.29
C SER A 137 14.62 25.05 -38.51
N MET A 138 14.05 24.37 -37.50
CA MET A 138 13.57 22.99 -37.60
C MET A 138 12.34 22.84 -38.50
N LYS A 139 11.51 23.90 -38.61
CA LYS A 139 10.39 23.93 -39.57
C LYS A 139 10.85 23.58 -40.99
N LYS A 140 12.05 24.03 -41.40
CA LYS A 140 12.61 23.76 -42.74
C LYS A 140 13.03 22.30 -42.98
N TYR A 141 13.13 21.48 -41.93
CA TYR A 141 13.48 20.07 -42.04
C TYR A 141 12.26 19.13 -42.02
N VAL A 142 11.10 19.64 -41.62
CA VAL A 142 9.84 18.87 -41.49
C VAL A 142 8.86 19.18 -42.63
N PHE A 143 9.05 20.29 -43.35
CA PHE A 143 8.26 20.71 -44.52
C PHE A 143 9.17 20.96 -45.71
#